data_AF-A0A223ZEL4-F1
#
_entry.id   AF-A0A223ZEL4-F1
#
_cell.length_a   1.000
_cell.length_b   1.000
_cell.length_c   1.000
_cell.angle_alpha   90.00
_cell.angle_beta   90.00
_cell.angle_gamma   90.00
#
_symmetry.space_group_name_H-M   'P 1'
#
loop_
_entity.id
_entity.type
_entity.pdbx_description
1 polymer ?
#
loop_
_entity_poly.entity_id
_entity_poly.type
_entity_poly.pdbx_seq_one_letter_code
_entity_poly.pdbx_strand_id
1 'polypeptide(L)'
;MRQLQKASVYLTMTLILIVAMESSHALENDSETLNSSEVLQASVRVANFMEKYQRLPENISAGNRSLDCASYTYALSRVLRGSRTVEYRTVNSPALDIRRISLKLSRTQYTEITVRFRDFTDKYSRCPSTVSYSGGKIDFYNTVYLLSKIGRYRYQKGRMPTYVYIRTPVPLNAYRINSQTVDSRIRSINSEIRKTSSLIKRIRIRIRTTGNTRTRIMLQNRLRTLENRYTYLKGQLRYYEGLKNSPWYVPPSLRTYLSSTAYCSITDPNVVYLARELSGNTSYSTAQNLFTWVRDNVDYSFYYRTRYGASGTLRLRKGNCVDQAHLMVALARTSGIPARYVRGYCRFISGNWYSHVWAQVWIRGRGWVTADTTHSLNRLGHVSNWNTTVSRVSEVLREYRL
;
A
#
# COMPACT_ATOMS: atom_id res chain seq x y z
N MET A 1 51.18 32.89 -32.17
CA MET A 1 49.86 33.57 -32.24
C MET A 1 48.64 32.62 -32.19
N ARG A 2 48.64 31.45 -32.84
CA ARG A 2 47.49 30.51 -32.81
C ARG A 2 47.16 29.85 -31.45
N GLN A 3 48.12 29.75 -30.51
CA GLN A 3 47.84 29.19 -29.17
C GLN A 3 47.19 30.19 -28.21
N LEU A 4 47.44 31.50 -28.37
CA LEU A 4 46.85 32.54 -27.52
C LEU A 4 45.36 32.79 -27.85
N GLN A 5 44.95 32.62 -29.11
CA GLN A 5 43.54 32.68 -29.51
C GLN A 5 42.71 31.51 -28.97
N LYS A 6 43.28 30.30 -28.88
CA LYS A 6 42.58 29.15 -28.26
C LYS A 6 42.37 29.35 -26.76
N ALA A 7 43.36 29.86 -26.04
CA ALA A 7 43.25 30.15 -24.60
C ALA A 7 42.17 31.20 -24.29
N SER A 8 42.02 32.24 -25.12
CA SER A 8 41.00 33.28 -24.97
C SER A 8 39.56 32.77 -25.19
N VAL A 9 39.36 31.84 -26.13
CA VAL A 9 38.05 31.21 -26.37
C VAL A 9 37.67 30.26 -25.24
N TYR A 10 38.63 29.52 -24.67
CA TYR A 10 38.36 28.70 -23.48
C TYR A 10 38.07 29.55 -22.25
N LEU A 11 38.78 30.66 -22.03
CA LEU A 11 38.55 31.53 -20.87
C LEU A 11 37.16 32.20 -20.92
N THR A 12 36.73 32.64 -22.11
CA THR A 12 35.40 33.26 -22.30
C THR A 12 34.26 32.23 -22.22
N MET A 13 34.43 31.01 -22.73
CA MET A 13 33.45 29.92 -22.55
C MET A 13 33.36 29.46 -21.09
N THR A 14 34.46 29.44 -20.35
CA THR A 14 34.43 29.08 -18.93
C THR A 14 33.77 30.18 -18.10
N LEU A 15 33.97 31.46 -18.46
CA LEU A 15 33.33 32.58 -17.79
C LEU A 15 31.82 32.64 -18.08
N ILE A 16 31.37 32.31 -19.30
CA ILE A 16 29.94 32.20 -19.63
C ILE A 16 29.29 31.01 -18.90
N LEU A 17 29.99 29.89 -18.74
CA LEU A 17 29.51 28.77 -17.91
C LEU A 17 29.45 29.12 -16.43
N ILE A 18 30.43 29.88 -15.91
CA ILE A 18 30.43 30.33 -14.50
C ILE A 18 29.34 31.37 -14.27
N VAL A 19 29.11 32.31 -15.19
CA VAL A 19 28.01 33.28 -15.10
C VAL A 19 26.64 32.61 -15.28
N ALA A 20 26.52 31.55 -16.10
CA ALA A 20 25.31 30.73 -16.21
C ALA A 20 25.07 29.86 -14.95
N MET A 21 26.14 29.43 -14.28
CA MET A 21 26.07 28.72 -12.99
C MET A 21 25.80 29.67 -11.81
N GLU A 22 26.33 30.90 -11.83
CA GLU A 22 26.09 31.93 -10.82
C GLU A 22 24.72 32.58 -10.96
N SER A 23 24.16 32.67 -12.18
CA SER A 23 22.76 33.07 -12.40
C SER A 23 21.76 31.95 -12.08
N SER A 24 22.18 30.69 -12.01
CA SER A 24 21.41 29.60 -11.35
C SER A 24 21.56 29.59 -9.81
N HIS A 25 22.41 30.44 -9.26
CA HIS A 25 22.51 30.75 -7.83
C HIS A 25 21.86 32.09 -7.46
N ALA A 26 20.84 32.50 -8.22
CA ALA A 26 19.84 33.43 -7.72
C ALA A 26 19.15 32.79 -6.50
N LEU A 27 19.69 33.07 -5.31
CA LEU A 27 19.06 32.95 -3.99
C LEU A 27 17.88 31.97 -3.99
N GLU A 28 18.16 30.67 -4.07
CA GLU A 28 17.19 29.67 -3.62
C GLU A 28 17.19 29.78 -2.10
N ASN A 29 16.52 30.82 -1.62
CA ASN A 29 16.01 30.92 -0.28
C ASN A 29 15.03 29.75 -0.20
N ASP A 30 15.56 28.57 0.10
CA ASP A 30 14.84 27.31 0.32
C ASP A 30 14.03 27.53 1.58
N SER A 31 12.99 28.38 1.47
CA SER A 31 12.23 28.89 2.59
C SER A 31 11.80 27.68 3.39
N GLU A 32 12.20 27.57 4.66
CA GLU A 32 11.85 26.40 5.49
C GLU A 32 10.32 26.19 5.57
N THR A 33 9.52 27.06 4.96
CA THR A 33 8.08 27.06 4.84
C THR A 33 7.55 26.59 3.47
N LEU A 34 6.39 25.94 3.48
CA LEU A 34 5.54 25.61 2.33
C LEU A 34 4.37 26.59 2.25
N ASN A 35 4.00 27.01 1.04
CA ASN A 35 2.84 27.86 0.82
C ASN A 35 1.54 27.06 0.85
N SER A 36 0.46 27.66 1.36
CA SER A 36 -0.86 27.04 1.43
C SER A 36 -1.36 26.52 0.07
N SER A 37 -1.10 27.23 -1.03
CA SER A 37 -1.47 26.80 -2.38
C SER A 37 -0.76 25.50 -2.79
N GLU A 38 0.53 25.35 -2.49
CA GLU A 38 1.32 24.16 -2.83
C GLU A 38 0.81 22.91 -2.11
N VAL A 39 0.46 23.06 -0.83
CA VAL A 39 -0.11 22.00 -0.01
C VAL A 39 -1.52 21.61 -0.50
N LEU A 40 -2.35 22.60 -0.86
CA LEU A 40 -3.69 22.35 -1.41
C LEU A 40 -3.66 21.71 -2.79
N GLN A 41 -2.71 22.08 -3.66
CA GLN A 41 -2.47 21.39 -4.93
C GLN A 41 -2.03 19.94 -4.73
N ALA A 42 -1.16 19.68 -3.74
CA ALA A 42 -0.78 18.32 -3.37
C ALA A 42 -2.00 17.49 -2.96
N SER A 43 -2.99 18.09 -2.29
CA SER A 43 -4.25 17.40 -1.94
C SER A 43 -5.04 16.90 -3.13
N VAL A 44 -5.02 17.59 -4.28
CA VAL A 44 -5.63 17.10 -5.52
C VAL A 44 -4.97 15.79 -5.95
N ARG A 45 -3.64 15.77 -5.98
CA ARG A 45 -2.85 14.58 -6.37
C ARG A 45 -3.08 13.43 -5.40
N VAL A 46 -3.02 13.69 -4.10
CA VAL A 46 -3.18 12.66 -3.05
C VAL A 46 -4.59 12.09 -3.08
N ALA A 47 -5.64 12.92 -3.13
CA ALA A 47 -7.01 12.44 -3.20
C ALA A 47 -7.25 11.58 -4.45
N ASN A 48 -6.83 12.06 -5.63
CA ASN A 48 -6.97 11.29 -6.87
C ASN A 48 -6.16 9.99 -6.84
N PHE A 49 -4.95 10.03 -6.28
CA PHE A 49 -4.11 8.85 -6.12
C PHE A 49 -4.75 7.83 -5.17
N MET A 50 -5.28 8.27 -4.03
CA MET A 50 -5.97 7.40 -3.08
C MET A 50 -7.30 6.90 -3.65
N GLU A 51 -8.01 7.66 -4.48
CA GLU A 51 -9.22 7.20 -5.16
C GLU A 51 -8.90 6.15 -6.24
N LYS A 52 -7.82 6.36 -7.01
CA LYS A 52 -7.39 5.48 -8.11
C LYS A 52 -6.64 4.23 -7.64
N TYR A 53 -5.66 4.41 -6.75
CA TYR A 53 -4.73 3.36 -6.31
C TYR A 53 -5.01 2.87 -4.89
N GLN A 54 -5.83 3.60 -4.13
CA GLN A 54 -6.44 3.09 -2.89
C GLN A 54 -5.40 2.64 -1.85
N ARG A 55 -4.25 3.32 -1.88
CA ARG A 55 -3.13 3.22 -0.94
C ARG A 55 -2.61 4.63 -0.65
N LEU A 56 -1.84 4.80 0.42
CA LEU A 56 -1.10 6.03 0.67
C LEU A 56 0.00 6.22 -0.41
N PRO A 57 0.20 7.43 -0.94
CA PRO A 57 1.36 7.74 -1.77
C PRO A 57 2.66 7.51 -1.02
N GLU A 58 3.69 6.99 -1.70
CA GLU A 58 5.04 6.85 -1.13
C GLU A 58 5.69 8.21 -0.86
N ASN A 59 5.50 9.14 -1.79
CA ASN A 59 5.97 10.51 -1.71
C ASN A 59 4.90 11.44 -2.29
N ILE A 60 4.81 12.64 -1.74
CA ILE A 60 3.84 13.67 -2.10
C ILE A 60 4.63 14.91 -2.46
N SER A 61 4.62 15.27 -3.74
CA SER A 61 5.19 16.54 -4.17
C SER A 61 4.31 17.69 -3.69
N ALA A 62 4.90 18.72 -3.06
CA ALA A 62 4.30 20.01 -2.77
C ALA A 62 5.35 21.11 -3.02
N GLY A 63 5.12 21.96 -4.02
CA GLY A 63 6.18 22.84 -4.55
C GLY A 63 7.36 22.01 -5.05
N ASN A 64 8.58 22.47 -4.75
CA ASN A 64 9.82 21.76 -5.05
C ASN A 64 10.17 20.66 -4.04
N ARG A 65 9.27 20.34 -3.10
CA ARG A 65 9.52 19.40 -1.99
C ARG A 65 8.82 18.08 -2.17
N SER A 66 9.46 17.02 -1.67
CA SER A 66 8.89 15.67 -1.57
C SER A 66 8.61 15.33 -0.12
N LEU A 67 7.33 15.23 0.25
CA LEU A 67 6.87 14.95 1.61
C LEU A 67 6.43 13.48 1.73
N ASP A 68 6.62 12.90 2.91
CA ASP A 68 5.87 11.68 3.26
C ASP A 68 4.43 12.02 3.66
N CYS A 69 3.61 10.97 3.85
CA CYS A 69 2.22 11.14 4.23
C CYS A 69 2.03 11.84 5.58
N ALA A 70 2.92 11.65 6.56
CA ALA A 70 2.77 12.26 7.88
C ALA A 70 3.06 13.76 7.83
N SER A 71 4.20 14.15 7.25
CA SER A 71 4.58 15.54 7.02
C SER A 71 3.56 16.29 6.17
N TYR A 72 3.08 15.67 5.09
CA TYR A 72 2.03 16.26 4.26
C TYR A 72 0.73 16.45 5.03
N THR A 73 0.26 15.43 5.76
CA THR A 73 -1.04 15.50 6.46
C THR A 73 -0.99 16.51 7.59
N TYR A 74 0.15 16.61 8.28
CA TYR A 74 0.39 17.66 9.26
C TYR A 74 0.37 19.05 8.62
N ALA A 75 1.11 19.28 7.53
CA ALA A 75 1.11 20.55 6.83
C ALA A 75 -0.29 20.95 6.37
N LEU A 76 -1.03 20.00 5.80
CA LEU A 76 -2.41 20.19 5.37
C LEU A 76 -3.34 20.53 6.54
N SER A 77 -3.16 19.91 7.70
CA SER A 77 -3.96 20.24 8.89
C SER A 77 -3.79 21.70 9.32
N ARG A 78 -2.59 22.26 9.21
CA ARG A 78 -2.28 23.67 9.50
C ARG A 78 -2.90 24.60 8.44
N VAL A 79 -2.78 24.26 7.15
CA VAL A 79 -3.36 25.03 6.04
C VAL A 79 -4.89 25.07 6.11
N LEU A 80 -5.54 23.93 6.40
CA LEU A 80 -6.99 23.87 6.55
C LEU A 80 -7.50 24.70 7.74
N ARG A 81 -6.63 24.99 8.72
CA ARG A 81 -6.89 25.89 9.85
C ARG A 81 -6.51 27.35 9.59
N GLY A 82 -6.11 27.70 8.38
CA GLY A 82 -5.89 29.09 7.95
C GLY A 82 -4.43 29.53 7.88
N SER A 83 -3.47 28.62 8.10
CA SER A 83 -2.05 28.96 7.95
C SER A 83 -1.72 29.28 6.48
N ARG A 84 -1.20 30.47 6.22
CA ARG A 84 -0.79 30.90 4.86
C ARG A 84 0.50 30.19 4.42
N THR A 85 1.40 30.00 5.37
CA THR A 85 2.67 29.28 5.25
C THR A 85 2.77 28.25 6.37
N VAL A 86 3.50 27.16 6.14
CA VAL A 86 3.71 26.10 7.13
C VAL A 86 5.17 25.66 7.11
N GLU A 87 5.83 25.69 8.25
CA GLU A 87 7.19 25.16 8.38
C GLU A 87 7.25 23.66 8.04
N TYR A 88 8.26 23.31 7.27
CA TYR A 88 8.55 21.95 6.91
C TYR A 88 9.08 21.19 8.12
N ARG A 89 8.36 20.14 8.49
CA ARG A 89 8.71 19.26 9.59
C ARG A 89 8.60 17.81 9.14
N THR A 90 9.69 17.05 9.27
CA THR A 90 9.62 15.59 9.17
C THR A 90 8.88 15.05 10.38
N VAL A 91 7.75 14.38 10.15
CA VAL A 91 6.91 13.82 11.23
C VAL A 91 6.91 12.31 11.15
N ASN A 92 7.07 11.64 12.29
CA ASN A 92 7.02 10.19 12.32
C ASN A 92 5.62 9.66 11.94
N SER A 93 5.58 8.80 10.92
CA SER A 93 4.36 8.07 10.53
C SER A 93 4.03 6.97 11.56
N PRO A 94 2.76 6.82 11.98
CA PRO A 94 2.34 5.74 12.87
C PRO A 94 2.26 4.41 12.12
N ALA A 95 2.19 3.31 12.88
CA ALA A 95 1.76 2.03 12.32
C ALA A 95 0.34 2.17 11.73
N LEU A 96 0.13 1.59 10.55
CA LEU A 96 -1.16 1.65 9.86
C LEU A 96 -2.11 0.57 10.40
N ASP A 97 -3.19 1.01 11.06
CA ASP A 97 -4.35 0.21 11.43
C ASP A 97 -5.55 0.69 10.57
N ILE A 98 -5.57 0.30 9.29
CA ILE A 98 -6.54 0.84 8.32
C ILE A 98 -7.92 0.27 8.64
N ARG A 99 -8.84 1.13 9.07
CA ARG A 99 -10.23 0.75 9.37
C ARG A 99 -11.09 0.92 8.13
N ARG A 100 -11.97 -0.04 7.86
CA ARG A 100 -12.99 0.12 6.83
C ARG A 100 -14.08 1.04 7.34
N ILE A 101 -14.23 2.19 6.68
CA ILE A 101 -15.26 3.15 7.06
C ILE A 101 -16.06 3.59 5.83
N SER A 102 -17.34 3.86 6.04
CA SER A 102 -18.20 4.59 5.12
C SER A 102 -18.89 5.67 5.94
N LEU A 103 -18.37 6.89 5.87
CA LEU A 103 -18.80 8.00 6.70
C LEU A 103 -19.23 9.18 5.83
N LYS A 104 -20.31 9.82 6.25
CA LYS A 104 -20.67 11.19 5.88
C LYS A 104 -20.31 12.08 7.06
N LEU A 105 -19.25 12.86 6.93
CA LEU A 105 -18.76 13.74 8.00
C LEU A 105 -19.22 15.18 7.76
N SER A 106 -19.81 15.78 8.80
CA SER A 106 -20.15 17.21 8.82
C SER A 106 -18.91 18.09 8.96
N ARG A 107 -19.07 19.39 8.66
CA ARG A 107 -18.04 20.40 8.88
C ARG A 107 -17.49 20.44 10.29
N THR A 108 -18.35 20.29 11.29
CA THR A 108 -17.94 20.22 12.70
C THR A 108 -17.05 19.01 12.96
N GLN A 109 -17.46 17.82 12.52
CA GLN A 109 -16.74 16.57 12.75
C GLN A 109 -15.37 16.54 12.05
N TYR A 110 -15.29 16.87 10.76
CA TYR A 110 -13.99 16.83 10.09
C TYR A 110 -13.06 17.95 10.60
N THR A 111 -13.60 19.07 11.08
CA THR A 111 -12.80 20.14 11.68
C THR A 111 -12.23 19.69 13.02
N GLU A 112 -13.03 19.02 13.83
CA GLU A 112 -12.58 18.39 15.08
C GLU A 112 -11.44 17.40 14.83
N ILE A 113 -11.60 16.51 13.83
CA ILE A 113 -10.53 15.57 13.42
C ILE A 113 -9.26 16.33 13.01
N THR A 114 -9.40 17.38 12.21
CA THR A 114 -8.27 18.21 11.73
C THR A 114 -7.49 18.82 12.91
N VAL A 115 -8.20 19.41 13.87
CA VAL A 115 -7.61 20.08 15.04
C VAL A 115 -6.93 19.07 15.95
N ARG A 116 -7.62 17.98 16.31
CA ARG A 116 -7.06 16.96 17.20
C ARG A 116 -5.84 16.27 16.60
N PHE A 117 -5.84 16.02 15.28
CA PHE A 117 -4.68 15.48 14.57
C PHE A 117 -3.48 16.41 14.66
N ARG A 118 -3.70 17.71 14.37
CA ARG A 118 -2.68 18.75 14.45
C ARG A 118 -2.09 18.85 15.86
N ASP A 119 -2.96 19.02 16.86
CA ASP A 119 -2.55 19.27 18.26
C ASP A 119 -1.79 18.07 18.84
N PHE A 120 -2.21 16.85 18.51
CA PHE A 120 -1.47 15.64 18.85
C PHE A 120 -0.07 15.66 18.22
N THR A 121 0.02 16.01 16.93
CA THR A 121 1.28 16.04 16.20
C THR A 121 2.22 17.12 16.73
N ASP A 122 1.68 18.29 17.07
CA ASP A 122 2.40 19.38 17.73
C ASP A 122 3.00 18.92 19.06
N LYS A 123 2.19 18.25 19.89
CA LYS A 123 2.58 17.78 21.23
C LYS A 123 3.59 16.64 21.20
N TYR A 124 3.41 15.64 20.34
CA TYR A 124 4.17 14.38 20.39
C TYR A 124 5.19 14.21 19.28
N SER A 125 5.31 15.17 18.36
CA SER A 125 6.26 15.11 17.23
C SER A 125 6.09 13.85 16.34
N ARG A 126 4.89 13.27 16.35
CA ARG A 126 4.47 12.08 15.59
C ARG A 126 2.98 12.17 15.29
N CYS A 127 2.56 11.63 14.16
CA CYS A 127 1.12 11.58 13.85
C CYS A 127 0.42 10.50 14.72
N PRO A 128 -0.84 10.73 15.10
CA PRO A 128 -1.63 9.73 15.83
C PRO A 128 -1.98 8.56 14.92
N SER A 129 -1.96 7.33 15.46
CA SER A 129 -2.46 6.15 14.73
C SER A 129 -3.97 6.21 14.54
N THR A 130 -4.68 6.82 15.49
CA THR A 130 -6.13 7.07 15.46
C THR A 130 -6.47 8.42 16.09
N VAL A 131 -7.51 9.08 15.57
CA VAL A 131 -8.08 10.32 16.11
C VAL A 131 -9.50 10.03 16.56
N SER A 132 -9.79 10.27 17.83
CA SER A 132 -11.16 10.24 18.36
C SER A 132 -11.86 11.56 18.08
N TYR A 133 -13.13 11.53 17.69
CA TYR A 133 -13.99 12.68 17.43
C TYR A 133 -15.43 12.36 17.85
N SER A 134 -16.32 13.34 17.83
CA SER A 134 -17.74 13.20 18.26
C SER A 134 -18.52 12.05 17.59
N GLY A 135 -18.09 11.58 16.41
CA GLY A 135 -18.71 10.45 15.69
C GLY A 135 -17.93 9.13 15.77
N GLY A 136 -16.92 9.01 16.63
CA GLY A 136 -16.16 7.77 16.84
C GLY A 136 -14.65 7.95 16.69
N LYS A 137 -13.99 7.01 15.97
CA LYS A 137 -12.54 7.03 15.75
C LYS A 137 -12.23 6.90 14.26
N ILE A 138 -11.21 7.63 13.79
CA ILE A 138 -10.68 7.55 12.43
C ILE A 138 -9.18 7.24 12.48
N ASP A 139 -8.72 6.27 11.71
CA ASP A 139 -7.29 5.93 11.66
C ASP A 139 -6.49 6.90 10.77
N PHE A 140 -5.17 6.79 10.84
CA PHE A 140 -4.25 7.63 10.09
C PHE A 140 -4.51 7.60 8.57
N TYR A 141 -4.72 6.43 7.97
CA TYR A 141 -4.95 6.32 6.52
C TYR A 141 -6.19 7.11 6.11
N ASN A 142 -7.29 6.89 6.82
CA ASN A 142 -8.54 7.57 6.54
C ASN A 142 -8.48 9.06 6.87
N THR A 143 -7.61 9.46 7.80
CA THR A 143 -7.33 10.87 8.10
C THR A 143 -6.61 11.55 6.94
N VAL A 144 -5.57 10.91 6.36
CA VAL A 144 -4.90 11.43 5.14
C VAL A 144 -5.91 11.59 4.01
N TYR A 145 -6.76 10.58 3.81
CA TYR A 145 -7.77 10.61 2.76
C TYR A 145 -8.80 11.72 2.96
N LEU A 146 -9.38 11.81 4.15
CA LEU A 146 -10.35 12.83 4.53
C LEU A 146 -9.79 14.24 4.33
N LEU A 147 -8.62 14.53 4.90
CA LEU A 147 -8.00 15.85 4.80
C LEU A 147 -7.64 16.17 3.35
N SER A 148 -7.17 15.20 2.57
CA SER A 148 -6.87 15.39 1.14
C SER A 148 -8.12 15.69 0.31
N LYS A 149 -9.27 15.06 0.60
CA LYS A 149 -10.54 15.43 -0.07
C LYS A 149 -10.97 16.85 0.28
N ILE A 150 -10.82 17.25 1.54
CA ILE A 150 -11.12 18.61 1.99
C ILE A 150 -10.19 19.62 1.31
N GLY A 151 -8.87 19.33 1.28
CA GLY A 151 -7.86 20.15 0.63
C GLY A 151 -8.13 20.31 -0.87
N ARG A 152 -8.42 19.22 -1.58
CA ARG A 152 -8.84 19.26 -3.00
C ARG A 152 -10.08 20.13 -3.21
N TYR A 153 -11.11 19.97 -2.37
CA TYR A 153 -12.33 20.78 -2.47
C TYR A 153 -12.02 22.27 -2.25
N ARG A 154 -11.25 22.60 -1.21
CA ARG A 154 -10.85 23.98 -0.91
C ARG A 154 -10.02 24.59 -2.04
N TYR A 155 -9.11 23.82 -2.64
CA TYR A 155 -8.35 24.27 -3.81
C TYR A 155 -9.26 24.63 -4.98
N GLN A 156 -10.25 23.77 -5.28
CA GLN A 156 -11.12 23.94 -6.44
C GLN A 156 -12.24 24.96 -6.25
N LYS A 157 -12.72 25.15 -5.02
CA LYS A 157 -13.93 25.96 -4.73
C LYS A 157 -13.64 27.19 -3.87
N GLY A 158 -12.42 27.38 -3.39
CA GLY A 158 -12.03 28.51 -2.52
C GLY A 158 -12.64 28.48 -1.10
N ARG A 159 -13.49 27.49 -0.79
CA ARG A 159 -14.22 27.37 0.50
C ARG A 159 -14.20 25.94 1.03
N MET A 160 -14.54 25.78 2.30
CA MET A 160 -14.66 24.46 2.93
C MET A 160 -15.99 23.77 2.55
N PRO A 161 -16.02 22.43 2.40
CA PRO A 161 -17.25 21.69 2.10
C PRO A 161 -18.19 21.63 3.30
N THR A 162 -19.51 21.56 3.09
CA THR A 162 -20.46 21.36 4.21
C THR A 162 -20.39 19.93 4.78
N TYR A 163 -20.24 18.96 3.87
CA TYR A 163 -20.08 17.54 4.19
C TYR A 163 -18.99 16.92 3.34
N VAL A 164 -18.31 15.91 3.88
CA VAL A 164 -17.37 15.08 3.13
C VAL A 164 -17.75 13.62 3.29
N TYR A 165 -17.89 12.96 2.15
CA TYR A 165 -18.11 11.52 2.07
C TYR A 165 -16.76 10.83 1.92
N ILE A 166 -16.41 10.00 2.90
CA ILE A 166 -15.28 9.09 2.81
C ILE A 166 -15.79 7.66 2.88
N ARG A 167 -15.52 6.92 1.80
CA ARG A 167 -15.60 5.48 1.79
C ARG A 167 -14.18 5.01 1.61
N THR A 168 -13.63 4.27 2.57
CA THR A 168 -12.30 3.66 2.42
C THR A 168 -12.35 2.85 1.13
N PRO A 169 -11.66 3.29 0.07
CA PRO A 169 -11.85 2.68 -1.23
C PRO A 169 -11.21 1.28 -1.18
N VAL A 170 -11.95 0.26 -1.63
CA VAL A 170 -11.52 -1.13 -1.51
C VAL A 170 -10.48 -1.42 -2.58
N PRO A 171 -9.20 -1.60 -2.21
CA PRO A 171 -8.09 -1.52 -3.13
C PRO A 171 -8.37 -2.20 -4.47
N LEU A 172 -8.21 -1.44 -5.56
CA LEU A 172 -8.45 -1.93 -6.90
C LEU A 172 -7.56 -3.16 -7.19
N ASN A 173 -6.48 -3.25 -6.42
CA ASN A 173 -5.78 -4.47 -6.08
C ASN A 173 -5.60 -4.52 -4.55
N ALA A 174 -6.35 -5.36 -3.82
CA ALA A 174 -6.02 -5.70 -2.43
C ALA A 174 -4.64 -6.39 -2.31
N TYR A 175 -3.98 -6.62 -3.45
CA TYR A 175 -2.61 -7.05 -3.51
C TYR A 175 -1.79 -5.87 -3.93
N ARG A 176 -0.96 -5.40 -3.02
CA ARG A 176 0.47 -5.20 -3.25
C ARG A 176 1.11 -4.61 -1.99
N ILE A 177 1.29 -5.44 -0.97
CA ILE A 177 2.69 -5.70 -0.64
C ILE A 177 3.14 -6.62 -1.78
N ASN A 178 3.45 -6.05 -2.96
CA ASN A 178 4.17 -6.83 -3.94
C ASN A 178 5.46 -7.15 -3.19
N SER A 179 5.64 -8.39 -2.76
CA SER A 179 6.84 -8.69 -2.01
C SER A 179 8.06 -8.40 -2.89
N GLN A 180 7.97 -8.40 -4.24
CA GLN A 180 9.05 -7.89 -5.10
C GLN A 180 9.28 -6.40 -4.90
N THR A 181 8.22 -5.59 -4.80
CA THR A 181 8.35 -4.14 -4.54
C THR A 181 8.87 -3.91 -3.13
N VAL A 182 8.35 -4.60 -2.11
CA VAL A 182 8.82 -4.45 -0.72
C VAL A 182 10.25 -4.93 -0.57
N ASP A 183 10.60 -6.11 -1.07
CA ASP A 183 11.98 -6.63 -1.06
C ASP A 183 12.92 -5.70 -1.84
N SER A 184 12.51 -5.22 -3.03
CA SER A 184 13.31 -4.30 -3.83
C SER A 184 13.45 -2.93 -3.16
N ARG A 185 12.41 -2.44 -2.48
CA ARG A 185 12.46 -1.20 -1.70
C ARG A 185 13.38 -1.34 -0.51
N ILE A 186 13.29 -2.43 0.25
CA ILE A 186 14.22 -2.72 1.36
C ILE A 186 15.66 -2.74 0.84
N ARG A 187 15.93 -3.46 -0.26
CA ARG A 187 17.28 -3.48 -0.88
C ARG A 187 17.75 -2.09 -1.30
N SER A 188 16.90 -1.33 -1.98
CA SER A 188 17.19 0.03 -2.46
C SER A 188 17.46 0.99 -1.30
N ILE A 189 16.59 0.99 -0.28
CA ILE A 189 16.73 1.82 0.93
C ILE A 189 18.02 1.45 1.67
N ASN A 190 18.32 0.16 1.85
CA ASN A 190 19.58 -0.28 2.48
C ASN A 190 20.81 0.17 1.69
N SER A 191 20.74 0.19 0.36
CA SER A 191 21.81 0.75 -0.48
C SER A 191 21.99 2.26 -0.22
N GLU A 192 20.90 3.02 -0.22
CA GLU A 192 20.92 4.47 0.00
C GLU A 192 21.37 4.84 1.42
N ILE A 193 20.99 4.07 2.43
CA ILE A 193 21.46 4.22 3.82
C ILE A 193 22.99 4.07 3.87
N ARG A 194 23.55 3.02 3.23
CA ARG A 194 25.00 2.80 3.18
C ARG A 194 25.74 3.97 2.51
N LYS A 195 25.24 4.45 1.36
CA LYS A 195 25.82 5.60 0.65
C LYS A 195 25.77 6.87 1.51
N THR A 196 24.61 7.16 2.11
CA THR A 196 24.40 8.35 2.95
C THR A 196 25.30 8.32 4.19
N SER A 197 25.39 7.17 4.87
CA SER A 197 26.27 6.98 6.03
C SER A 197 27.75 7.21 5.69
N SER A 198 28.22 6.69 4.54
CA SER A 198 29.59 6.93 4.05
C SER A 198 29.87 8.42 3.78
N LEU A 199 28.91 9.14 3.19
CA LEU A 199 29.03 10.59 2.97
C LEU A 199 29.08 11.37 4.30
N ILE A 200 28.21 11.03 5.26
CA ILE A 200 28.22 11.63 6.61
C ILE A 200 29.60 11.46 7.25
N LYS A 201 30.17 10.24 7.21
CA LYS A 201 31.51 9.96 7.76
C LYS A 201 32.58 10.84 7.12
N ARG A 202 32.59 10.95 5.78
CA ARG A 202 33.55 11.79 5.04
C ARG A 202 33.41 13.28 5.36
N ILE A 203 32.19 13.79 5.44
CA ILE A 203 31.94 15.20 5.78
C ILE A 203 32.37 15.51 7.21
N ARG A 204 32.08 14.63 8.18
CA ARG A 204 32.53 14.80 9.57
C ARG A 204 34.06 14.90 9.67
N ILE A 205 34.79 14.09 8.91
CA ILE A 205 36.26 14.18 8.84
C ILE A 205 36.69 15.54 8.27
N ARG A 206 36.11 15.95 7.13
CA ARG A 206 36.47 17.21 6.47
C ARG A 206 36.16 18.46 7.30
N ILE A 207 35.10 18.43 8.10
CA ILE A 207 34.78 19.50 9.08
C ILE A 207 35.88 19.63 10.13
N ARG A 208 36.43 18.51 10.61
CA ARG A 208 37.52 18.49 11.61
C ARG A 208 38.85 18.96 11.05
N THR A 209 39.11 18.69 9.78
CA THR A 209 40.42 18.98 9.15
C THR A 209 40.47 20.32 8.41
N THR A 210 39.33 20.94 8.11
CA THR A 210 39.34 22.23 7.40
C THR A 210 39.72 23.38 8.32
N GLY A 211 40.69 24.21 7.90
CA GLY A 211 41.05 25.46 8.57
C GLY A 211 40.18 26.66 8.16
N ASN A 212 39.37 26.54 7.09
CA ASN A 212 38.58 27.65 6.55
C ASN A 212 37.17 27.71 7.17
N THR A 213 36.83 28.84 7.79
CA THR A 213 35.55 29.05 8.49
C THR A 213 34.33 28.98 7.57
N ARG A 214 34.37 29.59 6.37
CA ARG A 214 33.26 29.53 5.40
C ARG A 214 33.00 28.08 4.94
N THR A 215 34.07 27.35 4.62
CA THR A 215 33.98 25.93 4.24
C THR A 215 33.41 25.08 5.37
N ARG A 216 33.78 25.36 6.62
CA ARG A 216 33.26 24.65 7.79
C ARG A 216 31.75 24.82 7.94
N ILE A 217 31.23 26.05 7.82
CA ILE A 217 29.79 26.36 7.90
C ILE A 217 29.02 25.64 6.78
N MET A 218 29.51 25.70 5.54
CA MET A 218 28.88 25.01 4.41
C MET A 218 28.81 23.49 4.63
N LEU A 219 29.90 22.89 5.13
CA LEU A 219 29.94 21.46 5.44
C LEU A 219 29.00 21.07 6.59
N GLN A 220 28.82 21.93 7.60
CA GLN A 220 27.86 21.71 8.69
C GLN A 220 26.41 21.71 8.19
N ASN A 221 26.04 22.64 7.29
CA ASN A 221 24.72 22.65 6.66
C ASN A 221 24.48 21.39 5.81
N ARG A 222 25.50 20.96 5.06
CA ARG A 222 25.44 19.71 4.29
C ARG A 222 25.34 18.47 5.18
N LEU A 223 26.05 18.45 6.31
CA LEU A 223 25.97 17.38 7.30
C LEU A 223 24.55 17.26 7.86
N ARG A 224 23.95 18.38 8.28
CA ARG A 224 22.55 18.45 8.77
C ARG A 224 21.57 17.85 7.75
N THR A 225 21.72 18.23 6.49
CA THR A 225 20.88 17.72 5.39
C THR A 225 21.03 16.20 5.21
N LEU A 226 22.25 15.67 5.26
CA LEU A 226 22.50 14.23 5.14
C LEU A 226 21.98 13.45 6.35
N GLU A 227 22.10 13.98 7.56
CA GLU A 227 21.58 13.36 8.79
C GLU A 227 20.04 13.30 8.77
N ASN A 228 19.37 14.33 8.26
CA ASN A 228 17.94 14.32 8.00
C ASN A 228 17.56 13.24 6.98
N ARG A 229 18.28 13.15 5.85
CA ARG A 229 18.07 12.09 4.85
C ARG A 229 18.28 10.70 5.44
N TYR A 230 19.33 10.50 6.24
CA TYR A 230 19.61 9.22 6.88
C TYR A 230 18.48 8.79 7.82
N THR A 231 18.00 9.72 8.65
CA THR A 231 16.86 9.49 9.55
C THR A 231 15.59 9.12 8.78
N TYR A 232 15.30 9.85 7.70
CA TYR A 232 14.19 9.56 6.79
C TYR A 232 14.28 8.14 6.21
N LEU A 233 15.43 7.77 5.65
CA LEU A 233 15.66 6.45 5.07
C LEU A 233 15.51 5.33 6.10
N LYS A 234 15.97 5.53 7.34
CA LYS A 234 15.78 4.57 8.44
C LYS A 234 14.30 4.43 8.82
N GLY A 235 13.52 5.51 8.77
CA GLY A 235 12.06 5.47 8.95
C GLY A 235 11.37 4.65 7.86
N GLN A 236 11.72 4.90 6.60
CA GLN A 236 11.23 4.13 5.45
C GLN A 236 11.58 2.64 5.57
N LEU A 237 12.81 2.31 5.96
CA LEU A 237 13.23 0.91 6.16
C LEU A 237 12.35 0.19 7.18
N ARG A 238 12.13 0.80 8.36
CA ARG A 238 11.26 0.22 9.40
C ARG A 238 9.84 -0.02 8.89
N TYR A 239 9.31 0.89 8.08
CA TYR A 239 7.99 0.74 7.48
C TYR A 239 7.92 -0.50 6.58
N TYR A 240 8.86 -0.66 5.63
CA TYR A 240 8.86 -1.79 4.72
C TYR A 240 9.19 -3.13 5.40
N GLU A 241 10.05 -3.13 6.43
CA GLU A 241 10.29 -4.31 7.27
C GLU A 241 9.03 -4.70 8.06
N GLY A 242 8.27 -3.73 8.58
CA GLY A 242 6.98 -3.95 9.21
C GLY A 242 5.97 -4.59 8.26
N LEU A 243 5.93 -4.17 6.99
CA LEU A 243 5.10 -4.80 5.97
C LEU A 243 5.47 -6.28 5.75
N LYS A 244 6.75 -6.67 5.85
CA LYS A 244 7.18 -8.06 5.74
C LYS A 244 6.61 -8.96 6.85
N ASN A 245 6.33 -8.38 8.01
CA ASN A 245 5.76 -9.08 9.15
C ASN A 245 4.22 -9.06 9.15
N SER A 246 3.60 -8.33 8.22
CA SER A 246 2.15 -8.24 8.10
C SER A 246 1.51 -9.60 7.73
N PRO A 247 0.28 -9.90 8.22
CA PRO A 247 -0.53 -11.04 7.77
C PRO A 247 -0.79 -11.11 6.26
N TRP A 248 -0.51 -10.01 5.56
CA TRP A 248 -0.70 -9.82 4.12
C TRP A 248 0.57 -10.02 3.30
N TYR A 249 1.72 -10.24 3.95
CA TYR A 249 2.96 -10.52 3.24
C TYR A 249 2.96 -11.93 2.65
N VAL A 250 3.13 -12.02 1.33
CA VAL A 250 3.29 -13.28 0.61
C VAL A 250 4.77 -13.53 0.30
N PRO A 251 5.37 -14.61 0.82
CA PRO A 251 6.73 -15.02 0.47
C PRO A 251 6.95 -15.18 -1.04
N PRO A 252 8.18 -14.91 -1.55
CA PRO A 252 8.51 -15.10 -2.97
C PRO A 252 8.13 -16.47 -3.54
N SER A 253 8.34 -17.54 -2.77
CA SER A 253 8.04 -18.92 -3.15
C SER A 253 6.55 -19.18 -3.41
N LEU A 254 5.66 -18.33 -2.89
CA LEU A 254 4.21 -18.49 -3.01
C LEU A 254 3.58 -17.60 -4.10
N ARG A 255 4.35 -16.72 -4.74
CA ARG A 255 3.83 -15.76 -5.73
C ARG A 255 3.18 -16.42 -6.95
N THR A 256 3.69 -17.58 -7.36
CA THR A 256 3.10 -18.34 -8.47
C THR A 256 1.62 -18.66 -8.24
N TYR A 257 1.20 -18.80 -6.97
CA TYR A 257 -0.16 -19.12 -6.58
C TYR A 257 -1.07 -17.89 -6.48
N LEU A 258 -0.62 -16.73 -6.98
CA LEU A 258 -1.40 -15.50 -7.11
C LEU A 258 -1.78 -15.19 -8.57
N SER A 259 -1.27 -15.96 -9.52
CA SER A 259 -1.41 -15.65 -10.94
C SER A 259 -2.78 -16.09 -11.48
N SER A 260 -3.26 -15.37 -12.48
CA SER A 260 -4.43 -15.77 -13.27
C SER A 260 -4.15 -17.02 -14.09
N THR A 261 -5.18 -17.79 -14.42
CA THR A 261 -5.13 -18.83 -15.47
C THR A 261 -6.41 -18.82 -16.30
N ALA A 262 -6.48 -19.72 -17.30
CA ALA A 262 -7.60 -19.83 -18.24
C ALA A 262 -8.98 -19.98 -17.54
N TYR A 263 -9.07 -20.78 -16.48
CA TYR A 263 -10.32 -21.02 -15.75
C TYR A 263 -10.40 -20.23 -14.43
N CYS A 264 -9.39 -19.42 -14.15
CA CYS A 264 -9.25 -18.61 -12.93
C CYS A 264 -8.83 -17.19 -13.32
N SER A 265 -9.79 -16.42 -13.83
CA SER A 265 -9.57 -15.01 -14.17
C SER A 265 -9.60 -14.16 -12.90
N ILE A 266 -8.45 -13.61 -12.51
CA ILE A 266 -8.34 -12.68 -11.37
C ILE A 266 -8.62 -11.22 -11.76
N THR A 267 -8.82 -10.97 -13.05
CA THR A 267 -9.11 -9.64 -13.61
C THR A 267 -10.58 -9.48 -14.02
N ASP A 268 -11.38 -10.55 -13.91
CA ASP A 268 -12.83 -10.49 -14.13
C ASP A 268 -13.46 -9.49 -13.16
N PRO A 269 -14.19 -8.46 -13.66
CA PRO A 269 -14.74 -7.41 -12.81
C PRO A 269 -15.68 -7.91 -11.71
N ASN A 270 -16.45 -8.98 -11.95
CA ASN A 270 -17.40 -9.53 -10.99
C ASN A 270 -16.67 -10.32 -9.89
N VAL A 271 -15.68 -11.13 -10.26
CA VAL A 271 -14.81 -11.83 -9.30
C VAL A 271 -14.08 -10.82 -8.42
N VAL A 272 -13.56 -9.76 -9.04
CA VAL A 272 -12.90 -8.65 -8.35
C VAL A 272 -13.85 -7.92 -7.40
N TYR A 273 -15.06 -7.59 -7.85
CA TYR A 273 -16.06 -6.93 -7.01
C TYR A 273 -16.42 -7.78 -5.80
N LEU A 274 -16.70 -9.06 -6.00
CA LEU A 274 -17.10 -9.96 -4.92
C LEU A 274 -15.96 -10.22 -3.93
N ALA A 275 -14.75 -10.48 -4.43
CA ALA A 275 -13.55 -10.64 -3.60
C ALA A 275 -13.35 -9.42 -2.68
N ARG A 276 -13.59 -8.22 -3.22
CA ARG A 276 -13.53 -6.95 -2.47
C ARG A 276 -14.62 -6.84 -1.41
N GLU A 277 -15.86 -7.16 -1.77
CA GLU A 277 -17.02 -7.13 -0.87
C GLU A 277 -16.79 -8.03 0.35
N LEU A 278 -16.30 -9.25 0.11
CA LEU A 278 -16.09 -10.27 1.14
C LEU A 278 -14.77 -10.14 1.90
N SER A 279 -13.88 -9.24 1.50
CA SER A 279 -12.57 -9.10 2.14
C SER A 279 -12.71 -8.70 3.62
N GLY A 280 -11.95 -9.36 4.50
CA GLY A 280 -11.85 -9.07 5.93
C GLY A 280 -10.65 -8.21 6.31
N ASN A 281 -10.35 -8.14 7.61
CA ASN A 281 -9.22 -7.39 8.16
C ASN A 281 -7.89 -8.18 8.11
N THR A 282 -7.97 -9.50 7.92
CA THR A 282 -6.83 -10.41 7.83
C THR A 282 -6.97 -11.35 6.63
N SER A 283 -5.87 -11.97 6.21
CA SER A 283 -5.89 -13.03 5.20
C SER A 283 -6.80 -14.19 5.61
N TYR A 284 -6.82 -14.55 6.90
CA TYR A 284 -7.71 -15.58 7.43
C TYR A 284 -9.20 -15.18 7.37
N SER A 285 -9.57 -14.02 7.92
CA SER A 285 -10.98 -13.57 7.89
C SER A 285 -11.48 -13.37 6.47
N THR A 286 -10.63 -12.91 5.56
CA THR A 286 -10.94 -12.85 4.13
C THR A 286 -11.19 -14.25 3.58
N ALA A 287 -10.25 -15.18 3.74
CA ALA A 287 -10.43 -16.55 3.28
C ALA A 287 -11.70 -17.20 3.84
N GLN A 288 -12.03 -16.93 5.10
CA GLN A 288 -13.24 -17.43 5.75
C GLN A 288 -14.51 -16.89 5.08
N ASN A 289 -14.58 -15.58 4.85
CA ASN A 289 -15.73 -14.95 4.19
C ASN A 289 -15.91 -15.46 2.75
N LEU A 290 -14.81 -15.58 1.99
CA LEU A 290 -14.82 -16.13 0.64
C LEU A 290 -15.33 -17.57 0.63
N PHE A 291 -14.76 -18.41 1.50
CA PHE A 291 -15.15 -19.81 1.64
C PHE A 291 -16.63 -19.96 1.96
N THR A 292 -17.10 -19.27 3.00
CA THR A 292 -18.49 -19.33 3.46
C THR A 292 -19.43 -18.89 2.34
N TRP A 293 -19.10 -17.79 1.65
CA TRP A 293 -19.93 -17.31 0.57
C TRP A 293 -20.02 -18.30 -0.59
N VAL A 294 -18.90 -18.88 -1.04
CA VAL A 294 -18.93 -19.86 -2.16
C VAL A 294 -19.72 -21.10 -1.76
N ARG A 295 -19.48 -21.62 -0.55
CA ARG A 295 -20.18 -22.80 -0.01
C ARG A 295 -21.70 -22.59 0.06
N ASP A 296 -22.13 -21.40 0.47
CA ASP A 296 -23.54 -21.13 0.77
C ASP A 296 -24.32 -20.52 -0.42
N ASN A 297 -23.64 -20.06 -1.48
CA ASN A 297 -24.26 -19.35 -2.61
C ASN A 297 -23.96 -19.99 -3.98
N VAL A 298 -23.37 -21.19 -4.01
CA VAL A 298 -23.11 -21.93 -5.25
C VAL A 298 -23.62 -23.36 -5.11
N ASP A 299 -24.67 -23.67 -5.87
CA ASP A 299 -25.28 -24.98 -5.86
C ASP A 299 -24.37 -26.02 -6.50
N TYR A 300 -24.31 -27.20 -5.90
CA TYR A 300 -23.57 -28.31 -6.47
C TYR A 300 -24.29 -28.86 -7.71
N SER A 301 -23.54 -29.26 -8.72
CA SER A 301 -24.08 -29.94 -9.90
C SER A 301 -23.19 -31.05 -10.38
N PHE A 302 -23.80 -32.18 -10.73
CA PHE A 302 -23.06 -33.36 -11.11
C PHE A 302 -22.78 -33.36 -12.62
N TYR A 303 -21.52 -33.18 -12.98
CA TYR A 303 -20.98 -33.38 -14.32
C TYR A 303 -19.46 -33.56 -14.26
N TYR A 304 -18.87 -34.09 -15.32
CA TYR A 304 -17.43 -34.33 -15.41
C TYR A 304 -16.69 -33.06 -15.85
N ARG A 305 -15.47 -32.88 -15.29
CA ARG A 305 -14.52 -31.79 -15.61
C ARG A 305 -15.09 -30.39 -15.35
N THR A 306 -14.31 -29.35 -15.67
CA THR A 306 -14.77 -27.96 -15.63
C THR A 306 -15.75 -27.67 -16.78
N ARG A 307 -16.80 -26.89 -16.51
CA ARG A 307 -17.74 -26.40 -17.54
C ARG A 307 -17.82 -24.88 -17.58
N TYR A 308 -17.63 -24.22 -16.44
CA TYR A 308 -17.94 -22.80 -16.30
C TYR A 308 -16.72 -21.95 -15.92
N GLY A 309 -15.68 -22.55 -15.34
CA GLY A 309 -14.59 -21.84 -14.71
C GLY A 309 -15.08 -20.90 -13.58
N ALA A 310 -14.19 -20.07 -13.06
CA ALA A 310 -14.53 -19.15 -11.97
C ALA A 310 -15.66 -18.17 -12.36
N SER A 311 -15.52 -17.47 -13.49
CA SER A 311 -16.47 -16.44 -13.93
C SER A 311 -17.85 -17.00 -14.27
N GLY A 312 -17.92 -18.16 -14.94
CA GLY A 312 -19.19 -18.80 -15.25
C GLY A 312 -19.88 -19.31 -13.99
N THR A 313 -19.13 -19.92 -13.07
CA THR A 313 -19.66 -20.41 -11.78
C THR A 313 -20.22 -19.25 -10.95
N LEU A 314 -19.51 -18.12 -10.89
CA LEU A 314 -19.98 -16.91 -10.21
C LEU A 314 -21.28 -16.37 -10.83
N ARG A 315 -21.40 -16.38 -12.15
CA ARG A 315 -22.59 -15.88 -12.84
C ARG A 315 -23.79 -16.81 -12.66
N LEU A 316 -23.57 -18.12 -12.79
CA LEU A 316 -24.63 -19.13 -12.78
C LEU A 316 -25.02 -19.61 -11.39
N ARG A 317 -24.19 -19.34 -10.37
CA ARG A 317 -24.37 -19.83 -8.98
C ARG A 317 -24.51 -21.33 -8.88
N LYS A 318 -23.81 -22.04 -9.78
CA LYS A 318 -23.93 -23.48 -9.93
C LYS A 318 -22.62 -24.04 -10.47
N GLY A 319 -22.15 -25.17 -9.93
CA GLY A 319 -20.97 -25.85 -10.43
C GLY A 319 -20.63 -27.15 -9.70
N ASN A 320 -19.83 -28.01 -10.33
CA ASN A 320 -19.26 -29.20 -9.69
C ASN A 320 -18.05 -28.82 -8.79
N CYS A 321 -17.38 -29.85 -8.23
CA CYS A 321 -16.22 -29.64 -7.36
C CYS A 321 -15.07 -28.84 -8.03
N VAL A 322 -14.84 -29.04 -9.33
CA VAL A 322 -13.79 -28.35 -10.09
C VAL A 322 -14.15 -26.87 -10.28
N ASP A 323 -15.38 -26.59 -10.69
CA ASP A 323 -15.88 -25.24 -10.94
C ASP A 323 -15.97 -24.39 -9.66
N GLN A 324 -16.42 -25.01 -8.55
CA GLN A 324 -16.37 -24.35 -7.24
C GLN A 324 -14.93 -24.08 -6.78
N ALA A 325 -14.01 -25.03 -7.00
CA ALA A 325 -12.60 -24.81 -6.69
C ALA A 325 -12.00 -23.67 -7.54
N HIS A 326 -12.36 -23.57 -8.83
CA HIS A 326 -11.94 -22.44 -9.67
C HIS A 326 -12.41 -21.10 -9.11
N LEU A 327 -13.68 -20.99 -8.73
CA LEU A 327 -14.21 -19.76 -8.14
C LEU A 327 -13.52 -19.42 -6.82
N MET A 328 -13.37 -20.39 -5.92
CA MET A 328 -12.69 -20.19 -4.64
C MET A 328 -11.23 -19.75 -4.84
N VAL A 329 -10.50 -20.38 -5.76
CA VAL A 329 -9.12 -19.98 -6.09
C VAL A 329 -9.08 -18.60 -6.71
N ALA A 330 -9.99 -18.25 -7.63
CA ALA A 330 -10.02 -16.93 -8.27
C ALA A 330 -10.31 -15.82 -7.25
N LEU A 331 -11.29 -16.02 -6.37
CA LEU A 331 -11.60 -15.08 -5.31
C LEU A 331 -10.45 -14.93 -4.32
N ALA A 332 -9.82 -16.05 -3.93
CA ALA A 332 -8.67 -16.03 -3.04
C ALA A 332 -7.47 -15.31 -3.66
N ARG A 333 -7.14 -15.57 -4.92
CA ARG A 333 -6.03 -14.93 -5.65
C ARG A 333 -6.29 -13.47 -6.00
N THR A 334 -7.54 -13.10 -6.24
CA THR A 334 -7.95 -11.70 -6.41
C THR A 334 -7.86 -10.95 -5.09
N SER A 335 -8.20 -11.64 -4.00
CA SER A 335 -7.88 -11.28 -2.61
C SER A 335 -6.48 -11.71 -2.22
N GLY A 336 -5.62 -12.02 -3.22
CA GLY A 336 -4.23 -12.54 -3.22
C GLY A 336 -3.72 -13.35 -2.06
N ILE A 337 -4.63 -14.05 -1.44
CA ILE A 337 -4.29 -15.18 -0.64
C ILE A 337 -3.78 -16.22 -1.64
N PRO A 338 -2.51 -16.69 -1.51
CA PRO A 338 -1.98 -17.71 -2.41
C PRO A 338 -2.92 -18.91 -2.38
N ALA A 339 -3.39 -19.35 -3.54
CA ALA A 339 -4.37 -20.42 -3.62
C ALA A 339 -4.00 -21.44 -4.70
N ARG A 340 -4.28 -22.71 -4.43
CA ARG A 340 -3.93 -23.85 -5.30
C ARG A 340 -5.05 -24.88 -5.32
N TYR A 341 -4.99 -25.78 -6.29
CA TYR A 341 -5.92 -26.89 -6.42
C TYR A 341 -5.30 -28.14 -5.81
N VAL A 342 -6.15 -28.95 -5.20
CA VAL A 342 -5.81 -30.28 -4.72
C VAL A 342 -6.83 -31.25 -5.28
N ARG A 343 -6.36 -32.43 -5.66
CA ARG A 343 -7.23 -33.53 -6.08
C ARG A 343 -6.95 -34.80 -5.28
N GLY A 344 -7.97 -35.63 -5.17
CA GLY A 344 -7.87 -36.92 -4.51
C GLY A 344 -8.97 -37.88 -4.94
N TYR A 345 -8.89 -39.08 -4.39
CA TYR A 345 -9.98 -40.06 -4.40
C TYR A 345 -10.49 -40.19 -2.97
N CYS A 346 -11.69 -39.66 -2.75
CA CYS A 346 -12.22 -39.42 -1.40
C CYS A 346 -13.42 -40.32 -1.11
N ARG A 347 -13.47 -40.84 0.12
CA ARG A 347 -14.64 -41.56 0.64
C ARG A 347 -15.58 -40.56 1.30
N PHE A 348 -16.73 -40.32 0.68
CA PHE A 348 -17.73 -39.37 1.18
C PHE A 348 -18.57 -39.98 2.29
N ILE A 349 -19.26 -39.14 3.05
CA ILE A 349 -20.17 -39.58 4.13
C ILE A 349 -21.31 -40.49 3.65
N SER A 350 -21.64 -40.47 2.35
CA SER A 350 -22.56 -41.43 1.73
C SER A 350 -22.01 -42.86 1.64
N GLY A 351 -20.73 -43.06 1.96
CA GLY A 351 -20.02 -44.34 1.81
C GLY A 351 -19.34 -44.51 0.45
N ASN A 352 -19.75 -43.75 -0.56
CA ASN A 352 -19.23 -43.83 -1.92
C ASN A 352 -17.86 -43.18 -2.07
N TRP A 353 -17.12 -43.65 -3.07
CA TRP A 353 -15.83 -43.10 -3.45
C TRP A 353 -15.95 -42.30 -4.74
N TYR A 354 -15.41 -41.08 -4.73
CA TYR A 354 -15.38 -40.22 -5.91
C TYR A 354 -14.01 -39.55 -6.08
N SER A 355 -13.65 -39.28 -7.33
CA SER A 355 -12.61 -38.29 -7.59
C SER A 355 -13.12 -36.92 -7.19
N HIS A 356 -12.30 -36.17 -6.46
CA HIS A 356 -12.68 -34.89 -5.90
C HIS A 356 -11.58 -33.85 -6.08
N VAL A 357 -12.00 -32.60 -6.33
CA VAL A 357 -11.11 -31.44 -6.47
C VAL A 357 -11.58 -30.35 -5.53
N TRP A 358 -10.64 -29.72 -4.82
CA TRP A 358 -10.94 -28.61 -3.93
C TRP A 358 -9.81 -27.57 -3.95
N ALA A 359 -10.08 -26.41 -3.35
CA ALA A 359 -9.10 -25.35 -3.19
C ALA A 359 -8.33 -25.48 -1.87
N GLN A 360 -7.06 -25.10 -1.87
CA GLN A 360 -6.31 -24.77 -0.67
C GLN A 360 -5.86 -23.31 -0.73
N VAL A 361 -5.89 -22.64 0.40
CA VAL A 361 -5.46 -21.25 0.57
C VAL A 361 -4.33 -21.16 1.57
N TRP A 362 -3.32 -20.34 1.31
CA TRP A 362 -2.19 -20.16 2.22
C TRP A 362 -2.48 -19.05 3.23
N ILE A 363 -2.44 -19.38 4.51
CA ILE A 363 -2.62 -18.43 5.61
C ILE A 363 -1.32 -18.31 6.38
N ARG A 364 -0.81 -17.07 6.53
CA ARG A 364 0.43 -16.81 7.27
C ARG A 364 0.30 -17.30 8.71
N GLY A 365 1.28 -18.09 9.16
CA GLY A 365 1.27 -18.72 10.49
C GLY A 365 0.48 -20.02 10.58
N ARG A 366 -0.27 -20.41 9.55
CA ARG A 366 -0.99 -21.70 9.49
C ARG A 366 -0.58 -22.59 8.31
N GLY A 367 0.00 -22.02 7.26
CA GLY A 367 0.35 -22.76 6.05
C GLY A 367 -0.85 -22.95 5.13
N TRP A 368 -0.88 -24.07 4.40
CA TRP A 368 -1.98 -24.39 3.48
C TRP A 368 -3.20 -24.89 4.25
N VAL A 369 -4.33 -24.23 4.05
CA VAL A 369 -5.62 -24.50 4.69
C VAL A 369 -6.61 -24.97 3.63
N THR A 370 -7.29 -26.09 3.88
CA THR A 370 -8.30 -26.65 2.97
C THR A 370 -9.55 -25.77 2.92
N ALA A 371 -9.99 -25.45 1.71
CA ALA A 371 -11.18 -24.65 1.41
C ALA A 371 -12.09 -25.44 0.44
N ASP A 372 -12.65 -26.53 0.94
CA ASP A 372 -13.61 -27.36 0.20
C ASP A 372 -15.04 -26.84 0.39
N THR A 373 -15.54 -26.10 -0.62
CA THR A 373 -16.84 -25.41 -0.59
C THR A 373 -18.00 -26.31 -0.99
N THR A 374 -17.77 -27.58 -1.33
CA THR A 374 -18.77 -28.43 -1.98
C THR A 374 -19.91 -28.92 -1.09
N HIS A 375 -19.85 -28.64 0.22
CA HIS A 375 -20.86 -29.09 1.17
C HIS A 375 -20.98 -28.17 2.39
N SER A 376 -22.20 -27.96 2.87
CA SER A 376 -22.53 -27.07 4.00
C SER A 376 -21.85 -27.48 5.31
N LEU A 377 -21.62 -28.78 5.51
CA LEU A 377 -20.89 -29.33 6.67
C LEU A 377 -19.43 -28.88 6.74
N ASN A 378 -18.82 -28.48 5.62
CA ASN A 378 -17.42 -28.09 5.61
C ASN A 378 -17.23 -26.69 6.20
N ARG A 379 -16.08 -26.51 6.86
CA ARG A 379 -15.60 -25.22 7.36
C ARG A 379 -14.20 -24.98 6.80
N LEU A 380 -13.76 -23.72 6.76
CA LEU A 380 -12.41 -23.41 6.33
C LEU A 380 -11.39 -24.12 7.23
N GLY A 381 -10.55 -24.97 6.64
CA GLY A 381 -9.56 -25.79 7.33
C GLY A 381 -10.09 -27.07 7.97
N HIS A 382 -11.39 -27.34 7.90
CA HIS A 382 -12.00 -28.54 8.47
C HIS A 382 -13.04 -29.13 7.53
N VAL A 383 -12.73 -30.30 6.99
CA VAL A 383 -13.60 -31.05 6.08
C VAL A 383 -14.44 -32.04 6.88
N SER A 384 -15.71 -32.17 6.54
CA SER A 384 -16.63 -33.11 7.22
C SER A 384 -17.50 -33.92 6.26
N ASN A 385 -17.50 -33.62 4.96
CA ASN A 385 -18.27 -34.38 3.96
C ASN A 385 -17.50 -35.57 3.35
N TRP A 386 -16.20 -35.69 3.61
CA TRP A 386 -15.40 -36.88 3.26
C TRP A 386 -14.32 -37.18 4.30
N ASN A 387 -13.90 -38.44 4.38
CA ASN A 387 -12.99 -38.93 5.42
C ASN A 387 -11.53 -38.62 5.08
N THR A 388 -10.91 -37.69 5.82
CA THR A 388 -9.54 -37.23 5.59
C THR A 388 -8.45 -38.25 5.91
N THR A 389 -8.77 -39.31 6.67
CA THR A 389 -7.81 -40.33 7.11
C THR A 389 -7.64 -41.44 6.09
N VAL A 390 -8.72 -41.83 5.42
CA VAL A 390 -8.71 -42.95 4.44
C VAL A 390 -8.67 -42.50 2.99
N SER A 391 -8.91 -41.21 2.72
CA SER A 391 -8.88 -40.66 1.36
C SER A 391 -7.46 -40.55 0.84
N ARG A 392 -7.25 -40.91 -0.43
CA ARG A 392 -5.95 -40.82 -1.09
C ARG A 392 -5.83 -39.45 -1.76
N VAL A 393 -5.03 -38.57 -1.19
CA VAL A 393 -4.75 -37.23 -1.71
C VAL A 393 -3.42 -37.28 -2.44
N SER A 394 -3.44 -37.17 -3.77
CA SER A 394 -2.24 -37.48 -4.56
C SER A 394 -1.59 -36.28 -5.25
N GLU A 395 -2.25 -35.13 -5.46
CA GLU A 395 -1.64 -34.10 -6.31
C GLU A 395 -2.06 -32.67 -5.96
N VAL A 396 -1.07 -31.76 -6.02
CA VAL A 396 -1.26 -30.31 -6.08
C VAL A 396 -1.03 -29.89 -7.53
N LEU A 397 -2.10 -29.53 -8.23
CA LEU A 397 -2.01 -29.16 -9.64
C LEU A 397 -1.69 -27.66 -9.79
N ARG A 398 -0.69 -27.35 -10.63
CA ARG A 398 -0.63 -26.06 -11.34
C ARG A 398 -1.53 -26.17 -12.58
N GLU A 399 -2.83 -25.99 -12.38
CA GLU A 399 -3.92 -25.61 -13.32
C GLU A 399 -4.06 -26.24 -14.73
N TYR A 400 -3.11 -26.99 -15.27
CA TYR A 400 -3.15 -27.40 -16.69
C TYR A 400 -3.72 -28.82 -16.92
N ARG A 401 -4.19 -29.53 -15.88
CA ARG A 401 -4.71 -30.91 -15.99
C ARG A 401 -5.83 -31.23 -15.00
N LEU A 402 -6.84 -30.36 -14.87
CA LEU A 402 -8.05 -30.62 -14.06
C LEU A 402 -9.18 -31.23 -14.87
#